data_AF-A0A8R2JWK8-F1
#
_entry.id   AF-A0A8R2JWK8-F1
#
_cell.length_a   1.000
_cell.length_b   1.000
_cell.length_c   1.000
_cell.angle_alpha   90.00
_cell.angle_beta   90.00
_cell.angle_gamma   90.00
#
_symmetry.space_group_name_H-M   'P 1'
#
loop_
_entity.id
_entity.type
_entity.pdbx_description
1 polymer ?
#
loop_
_entity_poly.entity_id
_entity_poly.type
_entity_poly.pdbx_seq_one_letter_code
_entity_poly.pdbx_strand_id
1 'polypeptide(L)'
;MDTLQTSSCESDSIQVLTSKECEPTNFKNNSHSVRILEDLQSLRKNEVLCDIRFETDDGCATFGHKNVLMAASPYFRAIFKSRKICKTGNNTVNLRKLDSTVLQLLVDYIYTGEIMVTKENVQGLLPAANLLQLDFVNGACIEFLQKQLNASNCLGIRAFARLHSCTELLSSSETFIKKQFLEVVNSDEFLSLSSDDVVKIISFNDLAVPYEEKVSKLQY
;
A
#
# COMPACT_ATOMS: atom_id res chain seq x y z
N MET A 1 16.79 -35.85 -91.56
CA MET A 1 16.99 -34.56 -92.26
C MET A 1 15.58 -34.17 -92.69
N ASP A 2 14.84 -33.34 -91.98
CA ASP A 2 15.26 -32.12 -91.29
C ASP A 2 14.68 -31.96 -89.88
N THR A 3 15.51 -31.33 -89.05
CA THR A 3 15.27 -30.83 -87.70
C THR A 3 14.69 -29.42 -87.78
N LEU A 4 13.80 -29.02 -86.84
CA LEU A 4 13.83 -27.73 -86.11
C LEU A 4 12.53 -27.48 -85.31
N GLN A 5 12.55 -27.95 -84.06
CA GLN A 5 12.43 -27.15 -82.82
C GLN A 5 11.58 -25.87 -82.80
N THR A 6 10.50 -25.88 -82.02
CA THR A 6 9.95 -24.78 -81.16
C THR A 6 8.77 -25.38 -80.37
N SER A 7 8.42 -25.03 -79.14
CA SER A 7 9.07 -24.39 -78.00
C SER A 7 8.23 -24.83 -76.79
N SER A 8 8.89 -25.25 -75.73
CA SER A 8 8.30 -25.38 -74.39
C SER A 8 7.92 -24.01 -73.81
N CYS A 9 7.10 -24.04 -72.75
CA CYS A 9 6.62 -22.93 -71.89
C CYS A 9 5.15 -22.58 -72.18
N GLU A 10 4.26 -22.46 -71.20
CA GLU A 10 4.36 -22.53 -69.74
C GLU A 10 2.98 -22.96 -69.25
N SER A 11 2.97 -23.86 -68.28
CA SER A 11 1.81 -24.18 -67.47
C SER A 11 1.30 -22.91 -66.80
N ASP A 12 0.14 -22.41 -67.26
CA ASP A 12 -0.69 -21.46 -66.51
C ASP A 12 -1.09 -22.13 -65.20
N SER A 13 -0.21 -21.97 -64.23
CA SER A 13 -0.46 -22.30 -62.85
C SER A 13 -1.49 -21.29 -62.39
N ILE A 14 -2.76 -21.72 -62.36
CA ILE A 14 -3.75 -21.11 -61.48
C ILE A 14 -3.12 -21.18 -60.09
N GLN A 15 -2.49 -20.09 -59.65
CA GLN A 15 -2.16 -19.89 -58.25
C GLN A 15 -3.50 -19.83 -57.54
N VAL A 16 -3.94 -21.01 -57.10
CA VAL A 16 -4.92 -21.17 -56.04
C VAL A 16 -4.42 -20.25 -54.94
N LEU A 17 -5.13 -19.13 -54.74
CA LEU A 17 -5.05 -18.31 -53.56
C LEU A 17 -5.43 -19.23 -52.40
N THR A 18 -4.46 -20.00 -51.92
CA THR A 18 -4.55 -20.70 -50.66
C THR A 18 -4.70 -19.58 -49.64
N SER A 19 -5.93 -19.37 -49.20
CA SER A 19 -6.24 -18.54 -48.04
C SER A 19 -5.31 -19.02 -46.93
N LYS A 20 -4.30 -18.20 -46.59
CA LYS A 20 -3.46 -18.45 -45.42
C LYS A 20 -4.41 -18.67 -44.26
N GLU A 21 -4.47 -19.90 -43.76
CA GLU A 21 -5.19 -20.20 -42.54
C GLU A 21 -4.67 -19.23 -41.49
N CYS A 22 -5.57 -18.40 -40.98
CA CYS A 22 -5.19 -17.34 -40.06
C CYS A 22 -5.00 -18.01 -38.70
N GLU A 23 -3.74 -18.21 -38.31
CA GLU A 23 -3.40 -18.75 -37.00
C GLU A 23 -4.06 -17.91 -35.90
N PRO A 24 -4.65 -18.53 -34.87
CA PRO A 24 -5.30 -17.82 -33.79
C PRO A 24 -4.30 -16.89 -33.12
N THR A 25 -4.53 -15.58 -33.25
CA THR A 25 -3.67 -14.53 -32.70
C THR A 25 -4.34 -13.89 -31.49
N ASN A 26 -3.60 -13.82 -30.38
CA ASN A 26 -4.09 -13.15 -29.16
C ASN A 26 -3.73 -11.65 -29.19
N PHE A 27 -4.72 -10.80 -28.91
CA PHE A 27 -4.54 -9.35 -28.79
C PHE A 27 -4.79 -8.92 -27.34
N LYS A 28 -3.84 -8.16 -26.77
CA LYS A 28 -3.95 -7.61 -25.42
C LYS A 28 -3.98 -6.09 -25.47
N ASN A 29 -5.03 -5.49 -24.93
CA ASN A 29 -5.09 -4.05 -24.71
C ASN A 29 -4.54 -3.70 -23.31
N ASN A 30 -3.30 -3.20 -23.26
CA ASN A 30 -2.61 -2.88 -22.00
C ASN A 30 -3.21 -1.68 -21.23
N SER A 31 -4.03 -0.84 -21.87
CA SER A 31 -4.67 0.30 -21.20
C SER A 31 -6.09 0.01 -20.72
N HIS A 32 -6.64 -1.18 -21.01
CA HIS A 32 -8.04 -1.48 -20.72
C HIS A 32 -8.38 -1.37 -19.23
N SER A 33 -7.58 -1.97 -18.34
CA SER A 33 -7.83 -1.93 -16.90
C SER A 33 -7.70 -0.53 -16.31
N VAL A 34 -6.71 0.25 -16.77
CA VAL A 34 -6.49 1.64 -16.33
C VAL A 34 -7.69 2.50 -16.71
N ARG A 35 -8.12 2.45 -17.97
CA ARG A 35 -9.27 3.24 -18.46
C ARG A 35 -10.57 2.88 -17.73
N ILE A 36 -10.81 1.60 -17.47
CA ILE A 36 -11.99 1.17 -16.70
C ILE A 36 -11.96 1.75 -15.29
N LEU A 37 -10.81 1.78 -14.62
CA LEU A 37 -10.67 2.36 -13.28
C LEU A 37 -10.82 3.88 -13.29
N GLU A 38 -10.29 4.58 -14.30
CA GLU A 38 -10.51 6.02 -14.51
C GLU A 38 -12.01 6.35 -14.69
N ASP A 39 -12.72 5.57 -15.51
CA ASP A 39 -14.16 5.72 -15.71
C ASP A 39 -14.95 5.42 -14.43
N LEU A 40 -14.59 4.37 -13.70
CA LEU A 40 -15.20 4.05 -12.39
C LEU A 40 -14.96 5.14 -11.35
N GLN A 41 -13.79 5.78 -11.36
CA GLN A 41 -13.47 6.91 -10.50
C GLN A 41 -14.35 8.12 -10.86
N SER A 42 -14.53 8.39 -12.15
CA SER A 42 -15.44 9.44 -12.63
C SER A 42 -16.88 9.18 -12.21
N LEU A 43 -17.38 7.95 -12.39
CA LEU A 43 -18.72 7.55 -11.96
C LEU A 43 -18.90 7.75 -10.44
N ARG A 44 -17.91 7.35 -9.64
CA ARG A 44 -17.94 7.54 -8.19
C ARG A 44 -17.99 9.02 -7.79
N LYS A 45 -17.18 9.87 -8.40
CA LYS A 45 -17.17 11.32 -8.13
C LYS A 45 -18.51 12.01 -8.46
N ASN A 46 -19.25 11.43 -9.40
CA ASN A 46 -20.60 11.88 -9.77
C ASN A 46 -21.70 11.08 -9.04
N GLU A 47 -21.34 10.24 -8.06
CA GLU A 47 -22.25 9.40 -7.28
C GLU A 47 -23.13 8.45 -8.13
N VAL A 48 -22.69 8.12 -9.35
CA VAL A 48 -23.42 7.25 -10.27
C VAL A 48 -23.24 5.80 -9.86
N LEU A 49 -24.35 5.10 -9.57
CA LEU A 49 -24.39 3.70 -9.14
C LEU A 49 -23.62 3.39 -7.84
N CYS A 50 -23.31 4.40 -7.03
CA CYS A 50 -22.74 4.20 -5.70
C CYS A 50 -23.74 3.49 -4.79
N ASP A 51 -23.37 2.29 -4.34
CA ASP A 51 -24.20 1.39 -3.55
C ASP A 51 -23.70 1.23 -2.11
N ILE A 52 -22.75 2.07 -1.69
CA ILE A 52 -22.28 2.22 -0.32
C ILE A 52 -21.90 3.67 0.01
N ARG A 53 -22.21 4.07 1.24
CA ARG A 53 -21.81 5.32 1.88
C ARG A 53 -21.04 5.01 3.16
N PHE A 54 -19.87 5.60 3.34
CA PHE A 54 -19.11 5.56 4.58
C PHE A 54 -19.29 6.87 5.32
N GLU A 55 -19.50 6.79 6.63
CA GLU A 55 -19.57 7.97 7.51
C GLU A 55 -18.48 7.87 8.57
N THR A 56 -17.72 8.94 8.74
CA THR A 56 -16.69 9.11 9.76
C THR A 56 -17.22 9.92 10.95
N ASP A 57 -16.46 9.94 12.05
CA ASP A 57 -16.92 10.56 13.30
C ASP A 57 -17.16 12.08 13.20
N ASP A 58 -16.56 12.75 12.20
CA ASP A 58 -16.75 14.16 11.87
C ASP A 58 -17.99 14.43 10.98
N GLY A 59 -18.75 13.38 10.64
CA GLY A 59 -19.95 13.47 9.80
C GLY A 59 -19.67 13.57 8.30
N CYS A 60 -18.40 13.51 7.87
CA CYS A 60 -18.04 13.47 6.46
C CYS A 60 -18.48 12.13 5.84
N ALA A 61 -18.90 12.19 4.57
CA ALA A 61 -19.37 11.03 3.83
C ALA A 61 -18.50 10.73 2.62
N THR A 62 -18.11 9.46 2.46
CA THR A 62 -17.39 8.96 1.28
C THR A 62 -18.23 7.90 0.58
N PHE A 63 -18.48 8.08 -0.72
CA PHE A 63 -19.24 7.13 -1.54
C PHE A 63 -18.32 6.17 -2.30
N GLY A 64 -18.86 5.01 -2.67
CA GLY A 64 -18.16 4.04 -3.49
C GLY A 64 -19.04 2.94 -4.07
N HIS A 65 -18.40 2.03 -4.78
CA HIS A 65 -19.01 0.84 -5.37
C HIS A 65 -18.51 -0.39 -4.62
N LYS A 66 -19.43 -1.19 -4.04
CA LYS A 66 -19.07 -2.38 -3.27
C LYS A 66 -18.20 -3.33 -4.07
N ASN A 67 -18.52 -3.58 -5.34
CA ASN A 67 -17.73 -4.48 -6.19
C ASN A 67 -16.25 -4.06 -6.32
N VAL A 68 -15.97 -2.77 -6.53
CA VAL A 68 -14.61 -2.23 -6.63
C VAL A 68 -13.90 -2.34 -5.28
N LEU A 69 -14.56 -1.90 -4.21
CA LEU A 69 -14.02 -1.94 -2.85
C LEU A 69 -13.71 -3.38 -2.39
N MET A 70 -14.57 -4.37 -2.70
CA MET A 70 -14.35 -5.79 -2.37
C MET A 70 -13.25 -6.43 -3.21
N ALA A 71 -13.06 -5.95 -4.44
CA ALA A 71 -11.98 -6.42 -5.30
C ALA A 71 -10.63 -5.97 -4.73
N ALA A 72 -10.53 -4.72 -4.27
CA ALA A 72 -9.30 -4.12 -3.78
C ALA A 72 -8.96 -4.43 -2.31
N SER A 73 -9.96 -4.64 -1.44
CA SER A 73 -9.76 -4.77 0.00
C SER A 73 -10.41 -6.03 0.57
N PRO A 74 -9.63 -6.93 1.19
CA PRO A 74 -10.18 -8.06 1.95
C PRO A 74 -11.07 -7.62 3.11
N TYR A 75 -10.78 -6.49 3.75
CA TYR A 75 -11.63 -5.90 4.79
C TYR A 75 -13.02 -5.57 4.24
N PHE A 76 -13.09 -4.82 3.13
CA PHE A 76 -14.38 -4.49 2.50
C PHE A 76 -15.14 -5.75 2.05
N ARG A 77 -14.40 -6.72 1.49
CA ARG A 77 -14.96 -8.04 1.16
C ARG A 77 -15.58 -8.75 2.36
N ALA A 78 -14.92 -8.74 3.51
CA ALA A 78 -15.42 -9.37 4.73
C ALA A 78 -16.65 -8.65 5.29
N ILE A 79 -16.62 -7.31 5.38
CA ILE A 79 -17.74 -6.57 5.95
C ILE A 79 -18.98 -6.63 5.06
N PHE A 80 -18.85 -6.58 3.72
CA PHE A 80 -20.00 -6.60 2.82
C PHE A 80 -20.60 -8.00 2.65
N LYS A 81 -19.82 -9.07 2.88
CA LYS A 81 -20.36 -10.43 2.99
C LYS A 81 -21.12 -10.66 4.30
N SER A 82 -20.89 -9.84 5.32
CA SER A 82 -21.58 -9.97 6.60
C SER A 82 -23.06 -9.63 6.47
N ARG A 83 -23.92 -10.51 6.99
CA ARG A 83 -25.39 -10.40 6.95
C ARG A 83 -25.94 -9.14 7.65
N LYS A 84 -25.11 -8.39 8.38
CA LYS A 84 -25.53 -7.17 9.11
C LYS A 84 -25.81 -5.97 8.19
N ILE A 85 -25.07 -5.79 7.11
CA ILE A 85 -25.24 -4.62 6.21
C ILE A 85 -26.46 -4.79 5.30
N CYS A 86 -26.77 -6.02 4.88
CA CYS A 86 -27.91 -6.28 3.99
C CYS A 86 -29.29 -6.13 4.65
N LYS A 87 -29.39 -6.13 5.99
CA LYS A 87 -30.68 -6.15 6.70
C LYS A 87 -31.30 -4.78 6.94
N THR A 88 -30.49 -3.72 7.01
CA THR A 88 -30.96 -2.39 7.41
C THR A 88 -31.57 -1.59 6.28
N GLY A 89 -31.45 -2.03 5.02
CA GLY A 89 -31.81 -1.22 3.83
C GLY A 89 -30.89 -0.02 3.61
N ASN A 90 -30.28 0.49 4.67
CA ASN A 90 -29.29 1.56 4.67
C ASN A 90 -27.92 0.98 4.33
N ASN A 91 -27.42 1.30 3.14
CA ASN A 91 -26.07 1.02 2.68
C ASN A 91 -25.03 1.99 3.30
N THR A 92 -25.20 2.33 4.57
CA THR A 92 -24.31 3.24 5.30
C THR A 92 -23.47 2.46 6.30
N VAL A 93 -22.16 2.64 6.27
CA VAL A 93 -21.20 2.03 7.21
C VAL A 93 -20.49 3.13 7.97
N ASN A 94 -20.63 3.11 9.30
CA ASN A 94 -19.89 4.01 10.18
C ASN A 94 -18.48 3.46 10.45
N LEU A 95 -17.46 4.15 9.92
CA LEU A 95 -16.05 3.84 10.15
C LEU A 95 -15.53 4.72 11.28
N ARG A 96 -15.74 4.27 12.52
CA ARG A 96 -15.30 4.99 13.72
C ARG A 96 -13.78 4.99 13.84
N LYS A 97 -13.22 6.05 14.42
CA LYS A 97 -11.78 6.24 14.66
C LYS A 97 -10.93 6.28 13.39
N LEU A 98 -11.55 6.58 12.25
CA LEU A 98 -10.86 6.82 10.99
C LEU A 98 -11.07 8.27 10.59
N ASP A 99 -9.97 8.97 10.31
CA ASP A 99 -10.01 10.32 9.78
C ASP A 99 -10.63 10.33 8.37
N SER A 100 -11.51 11.30 8.11
CA SER A 100 -12.24 11.41 6.83
C SER A 100 -11.32 11.68 5.65
N THR A 101 -10.27 12.47 5.85
CA THR A 101 -9.27 12.76 4.82
C THR A 101 -8.47 11.50 4.48
N VAL A 102 -8.06 10.74 5.50
CA VAL A 102 -7.37 9.46 5.32
C VAL A 102 -8.27 8.44 4.61
N LEU A 103 -9.55 8.33 5.00
CA LEU A 103 -10.50 7.45 4.32
C LEU A 103 -10.63 7.84 2.84
N GLN A 104 -10.79 9.12 2.55
CA GLN A 104 -10.91 9.61 1.18
C GLN A 104 -9.67 9.28 0.36
N LEU A 105 -8.46 9.49 0.91
CA LEU A 105 -7.20 9.13 0.25
C LEU A 105 -7.11 7.63 -0.07
N LEU A 106 -7.52 6.76 0.85
CA LEU A 106 -7.50 5.31 0.66
C LEU A 106 -8.55 4.85 -0.35
N VAL A 107 -9.73 5.46 -0.36
CA VAL A 107 -10.75 5.17 -1.37
C VAL A 107 -10.33 5.72 -2.73
N ASP A 108 -9.72 6.91 -2.81
CA ASP A 108 -9.12 7.42 -4.04
C ASP A 108 -8.07 6.44 -4.57
N TYR A 109 -7.15 5.98 -3.72
CA TYR A 109 -6.14 4.97 -4.08
C TYR A 109 -6.76 3.68 -4.65
N ILE A 110 -7.87 3.18 -4.10
CA ILE A 110 -8.53 1.98 -4.62
C ILE A 110 -8.95 2.16 -6.09
N TYR A 111 -9.29 3.38 -6.49
CA TYR A 111 -9.77 3.69 -7.83
C TYR A 111 -8.66 4.20 -8.76
N THR A 112 -7.61 4.83 -8.24
CA THR A 112 -6.53 5.44 -9.05
C THR A 112 -5.26 4.60 -9.08
N GLY A 113 -5.04 3.76 -8.06
CA GLY A 113 -3.76 3.10 -7.81
C GLY A 113 -2.66 4.04 -7.27
N GLU A 114 -2.98 5.30 -6.99
CA GLU A 114 -2.04 6.32 -6.57
C GLU A 114 -2.31 6.77 -5.13
N ILE A 115 -1.24 6.98 -4.36
CA ILE A 115 -1.33 7.48 -2.98
C ILE A 115 -0.16 8.42 -2.69
N MET A 116 -0.46 9.56 -2.07
CA MET A 116 0.55 10.52 -1.63
C MET A 116 0.77 10.38 -0.13
N VAL A 117 1.97 9.96 0.27
CA VAL A 117 2.36 9.84 1.67
C VAL A 117 3.15 11.08 2.09
N THR A 118 2.73 11.72 3.18
CA THR A 118 3.36 12.91 3.75
C THR A 118 3.59 12.74 5.24
N LYS A 119 4.38 13.64 5.86
CA LYS A 119 4.65 13.58 7.31
C LYS A 119 3.37 13.79 8.13
N GLU A 120 2.44 14.56 7.60
CA GLU A 120 1.20 14.95 8.24
C GLU A 120 0.17 13.82 8.18
N ASN A 121 0.12 13.05 7.07
CA ASN A 121 -0.89 12.01 6.88
C ASN A 121 -0.44 10.61 7.29
N VAL A 122 0.87 10.31 7.31
CA VAL A 122 1.37 8.93 7.47
C VAL A 122 0.96 8.28 8.80
N GLN A 123 0.83 9.07 9.87
CA GLN A 123 0.42 8.59 11.19
C GLN A 123 -1.03 8.08 11.20
N GLY A 124 -1.92 8.68 10.39
CA GLY A 124 -3.28 8.18 10.19
C GLY A 124 -3.36 7.12 9.08
N LEU A 125 -2.55 7.27 8.03
CA LEU A 125 -2.59 6.43 6.84
C LEU A 125 -2.12 5.01 7.11
N LEU A 126 -1.03 4.81 7.87
CA LEU A 126 -0.50 3.48 8.18
C LEU A 126 -1.52 2.59 8.92
N PRO A 127 -2.10 3.01 10.07
CA PRO A 127 -3.08 2.17 10.77
C PRO A 127 -4.36 1.96 9.95
N ALA A 128 -4.78 2.95 9.16
CA ALA A 128 -5.94 2.83 8.30
C ALA A 128 -5.71 1.83 7.15
N ALA A 129 -4.54 1.88 6.49
CA ALA A 129 -4.16 0.92 5.47
C ALA A 129 -4.08 -0.51 6.05
N ASN A 130 -3.55 -0.67 7.26
CA ASN A 130 -3.54 -1.94 7.96
C ASN A 130 -4.96 -2.47 8.27
N LEU A 131 -5.85 -1.59 8.77
CA LEU A 131 -7.25 -1.92 9.02
C LEU A 131 -7.97 -2.36 7.74
N LEU A 132 -7.81 -1.59 6.66
CA LEU A 132 -8.44 -1.86 5.36
C LEU A 132 -7.72 -2.96 4.57
N GLN A 133 -6.61 -3.50 5.08
CA GLN A 133 -5.81 -4.54 4.44
C GLN A 133 -5.36 -4.13 3.02
N LEU A 134 -4.78 -2.93 2.92
CA LEU A 134 -4.21 -2.36 1.70
C LEU A 134 -2.68 -2.44 1.79
N ASP A 135 -2.13 -3.62 1.49
CA ASP A 135 -0.73 -3.97 1.75
C ASP A 135 0.27 -3.03 1.05
N PHE A 136 0.00 -2.63 -0.19
CA PHE A 136 0.86 -1.70 -0.91
C PHE A 136 0.95 -0.34 -0.22
N VAL A 137 -0.17 0.20 0.26
CA VAL A 137 -0.20 1.48 0.98
C VAL A 137 0.51 1.35 2.33
N ASN A 138 0.34 0.22 3.02
CA ASN A 138 1.06 -0.07 4.26
C ASN A 138 2.58 -0.09 4.03
N GLY A 139 3.05 -0.82 3.01
CA GLY A 139 4.45 -0.84 2.61
C GLY A 139 5.00 0.54 2.25
N ALA A 140 4.24 1.35 1.49
CA ALA A 140 4.63 2.72 1.16
C ALA A 140 4.77 3.61 2.40
N CYS A 141 3.89 3.45 3.40
CA CYS A 141 3.99 4.18 4.67
C CYS A 141 5.23 3.76 5.46
N ILE A 142 5.53 2.45 5.51
CA ILE A 142 6.71 1.91 6.19
C ILE A 142 7.99 2.44 5.52
N GLU A 143 8.08 2.34 4.20
CA GLU A 143 9.22 2.85 3.42
C GLU A 143 9.43 4.35 3.64
N PHE A 144 8.34 5.13 3.63
CA PHE A 144 8.40 6.56 3.91
C PHE A 144 8.96 6.85 5.31
N LEU A 145 8.47 6.17 6.35
CA LEU A 145 8.94 6.36 7.72
C LEU A 145 10.39 5.90 7.90
N GLN A 146 10.80 4.79 7.27
CA GLN A 146 12.18 4.31 7.30
C GLN A 146 13.15 5.34 6.69
N LYS A 147 12.79 5.97 5.56
CA LYS A 147 13.60 7.02 4.92
C LYS A 147 13.72 8.29 5.76
N GLN A 148 12.80 8.53 6.68
CA GLN A 148 12.78 9.72 7.54
C GLN A 148 13.40 9.47 8.92
N LEU A 149 13.85 8.25 9.23
CA LEU A 149 14.48 7.92 10.51
C LEU A 149 15.71 8.80 10.77
N ASN A 150 15.74 9.42 11.93
CA ASN A 150 16.87 10.18 12.45
C ASN A 150 16.88 10.16 13.99
N ALA A 151 17.94 10.72 14.60
CA ALA A 151 18.12 10.70 16.05
C ALA A 151 17.00 11.40 16.84
N SER A 152 16.28 12.36 16.24
CA SER A 152 15.22 13.14 16.92
C SER A 152 13.81 12.56 16.76
N ASN A 153 13.61 11.55 15.92
CA ASN A 153 12.29 10.93 15.72
C ASN A 153 12.27 9.39 15.84
N CYS A 154 13.43 8.74 15.96
CA CYS A 154 13.51 7.29 15.94
C CYS A 154 12.77 6.63 17.10
N LEU A 155 12.67 7.29 18.27
CA LEU A 155 11.98 6.73 19.43
C LEU A 155 10.46 6.83 19.24
N GLY A 156 9.97 7.95 18.71
CA GLY A 156 8.58 8.14 18.35
C GLY A 156 8.12 7.19 17.26
N ILE A 157 8.93 7.02 16.19
CA ILE A 157 8.66 6.04 15.12
C ILE A 157 8.65 4.61 15.69
N ARG A 158 9.56 4.28 16.60
CA ARG A 158 9.56 2.98 17.28
C ARG A 158 8.30 2.75 18.11
N ALA A 159 7.91 3.74 18.92
CA ALA A 159 6.70 3.67 19.74
C ALA A 159 5.45 3.51 18.88
N PHE A 160 5.37 4.27 17.78
CA PHE A 160 4.31 4.18 16.79
C PHE A 160 4.25 2.80 16.12
N ALA A 161 5.40 2.26 15.70
CA ALA A 161 5.48 0.93 15.11
C ALA A 161 4.99 -0.15 16.09
N ARG A 162 5.37 -0.05 17.36
CA ARG A 162 4.90 -0.95 18.42
C ARG A 162 3.39 -0.85 18.64
N LEU A 163 2.85 0.38 18.72
CA LEU A 163 1.42 0.62 18.92
C LEU A 163 0.56 -0.05 17.83
N HIS A 164 1.04 -0.02 16.59
CA HIS A 164 0.33 -0.58 15.44
C HIS A 164 0.78 -1.99 15.06
N SER A 165 1.61 -2.64 15.90
CA SER A 165 2.16 -3.97 15.63
C SER A 165 2.87 -4.10 14.27
N CYS A 166 3.49 -3.01 13.81
CA CYS A 166 4.25 -2.96 12.58
C CYS A 166 5.69 -3.46 12.85
N THR A 167 5.89 -4.77 12.69
CA THR A 167 7.15 -5.46 13.05
C THR A 167 8.33 -5.00 12.20
N GLU A 168 8.12 -4.74 10.92
CA GLU A 168 9.17 -4.28 10.01
C GLU A 168 9.71 -2.89 10.41
N LEU A 169 8.81 -1.92 10.60
CA LEU A 169 9.19 -0.58 11.05
C LEU A 169 9.81 -0.60 12.45
N LEU A 170 9.30 -1.47 13.34
CA LEU A 170 9.87 -1.67 14.67
C LEU A 170 11.33 -2.14 14.56
N SER A 171 11.59 -3.19 13.78
CA SER A 171 12.93 -3.72 13.55
C SER A 171 13.88 -2.66 12.96
N SER A 172 13.43 -1.91 11.95
CA SER A 172 14.22 -0.85 11.32
C SER A 172 14.54 0.29 12.30
N SER A 173 13.57 0.71 13.11
CA SER A 173 13.78 1.75 14.13
C SER A 173 14.72 1.29 15.24
N GLU A 174 14.61 0.05 15.73
CA GLU A 174 15.50 -0.50 16.75
C GLU A 174 16.93 -0.68 16.24
N THR A 175 17.07 -1.12 14.98
CA THR A 175 18.38 -1.22 14.32
C THR A 175 19.04 0.15 14.19
N PHE A 176 18.27 1.18 13.86
CA PHE A 176 18.76 2.57 13.81
C PHE A 176 19.22 3.05 15.19
N ILE A 177 18.38 2.88 16.22
CA ILE A 177 18.69 3.28 17.61
C ILE A 177 19.97 2.62 18.10
N LYS A 178 20.16 1.32 17.85
CA LYS A 178 21.38 0.60 18.22
C LYS A 178 22.63 1.18 17.56
N LYS A 179 22.55 1.49 16.25
CA LYS A 179 23.67 2.00 15.46
C LYS A 179 24.05 3.43 15.81
N GLN A 180 23.06 4.29 16.06
CA GLN A 180 23.26 5.72 16.34
C GLN A 180 22.98 6.10 17.78
N PHE A 181 23.18 5.16 18.70
CA PHE A 181 22.79 5.32 20.11
C PHE A 181 23.40 6.59 20.74
N LEU A 182 24.65 6.91 20.44
CA LEU A 182 25.32 8.12 20.95
C LEU A 182 24.65 9.42 20.50
N GLU A 183 24.09 9.47 19.30
CA GLU A 183 23.33 10.65 18.85
C GLU A 183 21.93 10.67 19.48
N VAL A 184 21.31 9.49 19.60
CA VAL A 184 19.97 9.34 20.20
C VAL A 184 19.95 9.77 21.66
N VAL A 185 20.95 9.41 22.47
CA VAL A 185 20.98 9.82 23.89
C VAL A 185 21.08 11.32 24.11
N ASN A 186 21.55 12.06 23.11
CA ASN A 186 21.65 13.51 23.14
C ASN A 186 20.40 14.20 22.56
N SER A 187 19.40 13.45 22.08
CA SER A 187 18.18 14.03 21.52
C SER A 187 17.18 14.41 22.63
N ASP A 188 16.42 15.49 22.41
CA ASP A 188 15.36 15.93 23.33
C ASP A 188 14.31 14.83 23.57
N GLU A 189 14.07 13.99 22.57
CA GLU A 189 13.15 12.86 22.65
C GLU A 189 13.64 11.80 23.65
N PHE A 190 14.95 11.54 23.72
CA PHE A 190 15.51 10.61 24.71
C PHE A 190 15.51 11.21 26.12
N LEU A 191 15.87 12.49 26.25
CA LEU A 191 15.93 13.20 27.53
C LEU A 191 14.55 13.37 28.20
N SER A 192 13.47 13.25 27.42
CA SER A 192 12.08 13.32 27.90
C SER A 192 11.46 11.95 28.22
N LEU A 193 12.20 10.85 28.05
CA LEU A 193 11.71 9.50 28.36
C LEU A 193 11.54 9.26 29.86
N SER A 194 10.60 8.37 30.19
CA SER A 194 10.47 7.82 31.54
C SER A 194 11.66 6.92 31.88
N SER A 195 11.96 6.75 33.17
CA SER A 195 13.01 5.82 33.63
C SER A 195 12.79 4.39 33.09
N ASP A 196 11.54 3.94 33.01
CA ASP A 196 11.18 2.62 32.51
C ASP A 196 11.52 2.45 31.02
N ASP A 197 11.32 3.50 30.22
CA ASP A 197 11.62 3.46 28.79
C ASP A 197 13.11 3.59 28.51
N VAL A 198 13.83 4.37 29.32
CA VAL A 198 15.30 4.40 29.30
C VAL A 198 15.85 3.01 29.58
N VAL A 199 15.38 2.33 30.64
CA VAL A 199 15.81 0.96 30.98
C VAL A 199 15.61 0.02 29.79
N LYS A 200 14.47 0.08 29.10
CA LYS A 200 14.21 -0.77 27.92
C LYS A 200 15.18 -0.52 26.77
N ILE A 201 15.61 0.72 26.55
CA ILE A 201 16.53 1.07 25.47
C ILE A 201 17.96 0.67 25.83
N ILE A 202 18.41 0.96 27.04
CA ILE A 202 19.77 0.61 27.49
C ILE A 202 19.97 -0.89 27.72
N SER A 203 18.87 -1.65 27.84
CA SER A 203 18.90 -3.13 27.93
C SER A 203 19.15 -3.82 26.58
N PHE A 204 19.37 -3.09 25.49
CA PHE A 204 19.77 -3.68 24.22
C PHE A 204 21.22 -4.20 24.32
N ASN A 205 21.41 -5.51 24.11
CA ASN A 205 22.74 -6.15 24.16
C ASN A 205 23.72 -5.68 23.06
N ASP A 206 23.26 -4.96 22.03
CA ASP A 206 24.06 -4.60 20.86
C ASP A 206 24.09 -3.08 20.62
N LEU A 207 24.18 -2.28 21.68
CA LEU A 207 24.32 -0.83 21.55
C LEU A 207 25.73 -0.48 21.06
N ALA A 208 25.82 0.37 20.03
CA ALA A 208 27.10 0.88 19.54
C ALA A 208 27.66 1.96 20.49
N VAL A 209 28.21 1.52 21.62
CA VAL A 209 28.93 2.37 22.59
C VAL A 209 30.43 2.08 22.54
N PRO A 210 31.31 3.11 22.46
CA PRO A 210 32.74 2.93 22.26
C PRO A 210 33.46 2.31 23.47
N TYR A 211 32.85 2.39 24.65
CA TYR A 211 33.33 1.72 25.86
C TYR A 211 32.14 1.23 26.66
N GLU A 212 31.91 -0.08 26.70
CA GLU A 212 31.26 -0.71 27.84
C GLU A 212 32.25 -0.58 29.01
N GLU A 213 32.29 0.59 29.68
CA GLU A 213 32.90 0.61 31.00
C GLU A 213 32.05 -0.29 31.89
N LYS A 214 32.56 -1.50 32.10
CA LYS A 214 32.11 -2.48 33.08
C LYS A 214 31.59 -1.76 34.32
N VAL A 215 30.27 -1.68 34.45
CA VAL A 215 29.56 -1.35 35.69
C VAL A 215 29.78 -2.53 36.64
N SER A 216 30.98 -2.64 37.20
CA SER A 216 31.36 -3.69 38.15
C SER A 216 32.49 -3.21 39.07
N LYS A 217 32.36 -2.00 39.62
CA LYS A 217 33.14 -1.55 40.79
C LYS A 217 32.36 -0.51 41.62
N LEU A 218 31.25 -0.93 42.22
CA LEU A 218 30.70 -0.30 43.42
C LEU A 218 30.23 -1.40 44.38
N GLN A 219 31.20 -2.19 44.86
CA GLN A 219 31.13 -2.87 46.15
C GLN A 219 32.49 -2.66 46.83
N TYR A 220 32.57 -1.59 47.61
CA TYR A 220 33.40 -1.51 48.80
C TYR A 220 32.49 -1.17 49.97
#